data_AF-A0AAQ4CRV1-F1
#
_entry.id   AF-A0AAQ4CRV1-F1
#
_cell.length_a   1.000
_cell.length_b   1.000
_cell.length_c   1.000
_cell.angle_alpha   90.00
_cell.angle_beta   90.00
_cell.angle_gamma   90.00
#
_symmetry.space_group_name_H-M   'P 1'
#
loop_
_entity.id
_entity.type
_entity.pdbx_description
1 polymer ?
#
loop_
_entity_poly.entity_id
_entity_poly.type
_entity_poly.pdbx_seq_one_letter_code
_entity_poly.pdbx_strand_id
1 'polypeptide(L)'
;MSIERKGIKKIVELFNCKELGMKVGNKDLSECEDVNFILTFPTGYGKTTLSLLLAEYLKTHTTTNFHRLIHVVPTRSLARDIAKSSSERGLRFALQYSFSPSELRSPHFLADFIITTYDSFLLNLYKATIGEPFSNHGHYDLPRFGIFTSLVHFDEFHLMNDGNSWTSLFGAVRYLSKIGVNIILSSATPSKVIEEELIRAMENRKVYRLVVVKEFGQAVRDRSCEEISRDGDFYYYECKVGGSNVKYTTVEVKEDIKVPKIDVNFLQGLDSVVNAVKDNKDKKAIVVVNTVNTAIELYRRLRDLNPCLLHSRFKIRDREEKSISQCGILISTQVIEVGVNISAEVMISEQAPITSIVQRVGRLLRYGEKNEGILYIWKSGNYEPYDKEEIDKTVSVLEEKKSFISLKLPYDDFGYANIVDLVIKKPRIDNKLLRNLEEISGNIFATKEDLDRLLREYCTLTNSFIINVTNQKPNDEGDLIPLDGELAIKVAERCGDKKFVAYLEKFKADRNGVDNVEIVEDCVEIKNACTDYRKVIKRDGERMIILALKVNKEYSKEEGLKV
;
A
#
# COMPACT_ATOMS: atom_id res chain seq x y z
N MET A 1 -19.81 -16.93 3.32
CA MET A 1 -20.55 -15.93 2.52
C MET A 1 -20.53 -14.61 3.28
N SER A 2 -19.65 -13.68 2.93
CA SER A 2 -19.67 -12.33 3.53
C SER A 2 -20.87 -11.57 2.98
N ILE A 3 -21.63 -10.89 3.84
CA ILE A 3 -22.64 -9.92 3.43
C ILE A 3 -21.94 -8.88 2.54
N GLU A 4 -22.22 -8.91 1.25
CA GLU A 4 -21.69 -7.92 0.31
C GLU A 4 -22.28 -6.54 0.64
N ARG A 5 -21.39 -5.61 0.98
CA ARG A 5 -21.72 -4.22 1.31
C ARG A 5 -22.34 -3.50 0.11
N LYS A 6 -23.27 -2.57 0.36
CA LYS A 6 -24.06 -1.89 -0.68
C LYS A 6 -23.14 -1.14 -1.66
N GLY A 7 -22.10 -0.48 -1.15
CA GLY A 7 -21.14 0.26 -1.96
C GLY A 7 -20.35 -0.63 -2.92
N ILE A 8 -20.00 -1.86 -2.52
CA ILE A 8 -19.28 -2.81 -3.39
C ILE A 8 -20.18 -3.26 -4.53
N LYS A 9 -21.43 -3.63 -4.23
CA LYS A 9 -22.42 -3.99 -5.26
C LYS A 9 -22.63 -2.85 -6.25
N LYS A 10 -22.70 -1.62 -5.74
CA LYS A 10 -22.92 -0.45 -6.59
C LYS A 10 -21.81 -0.22 -7.61
N ILE A 11 -20.56 -0.52 -7.27
CA ILE A 11 -19.45 -0.43 -8.22
C ILE A 11 -19.66 -1.40 -9.38
N VAL A 12 -20.00 -2.65 -9.06
CA VAL A 12 -20.26 -3.69 -10.07
C VAL A 12 -21.44 -3.29 -10.97
N GLU A 13 -22.50 -2.71 -10.40
CA GLU A 13 -23.62 -2.16 -11.17
C GLU A 13 -23.20 -0.98 -12.07
N LEU A 14 -22.34 -0.07 -11.59
CA LEU A 14 -21.88 1.10 -12.35
C LEU A 14 -20.91 0.74 -13.48
N PHE A 15 -20.22 -0.40 -13.38
CA PHE A 15 -19.55 -0.97 -14.55
C PHE A 15 -20.53 -1.38 -15.64
N ASN A 16 -21.79 -1.67 -15.29
CA ASN A 16 -22.89 -1.91 -16.23
C ASN A 16 -22.52 -2.92 -17.34
N CYS A 17 -21.87 -4.02 -16.96
CA CYS A 17 -21.42 -5.04 -17.90
C CYS A 17 -22.62 -5.77 -18.50
N LYS A 18 -22.81 -5.65 -19.82
CA LYS A 18 -23.90 -6.28 -20.57
C LYS A 18 -23.38 -7.48 -21.35
N GLU A 19 -24.04 -8.63 -21.20
CA GLU A 19 -23.72 -9.82 -22.01
C GLU A 19 -24.10 -9.59 -23.47
N LEU A 20 -23.18 -9.94 -24.38
CA LEU A 20 -23.38 -9.83 -25.83
C LEU A 20 -23.96 -11.10 -26.46
N GLY A 21 -24.30 -12.12 -25.65
CA GLY A 21 -24.82 -13.40 -26.13
C GLY A 21 -23.80 -14.25 -26.92
N MET A 22 -22.51 -13.90 -26.83
CA MET A 22 -21.40 -14.60 -27.49
C MET A 22 -20.46 -15.21 -26.45
N LYS A 23 -19.73 -16.27 -26.83
CA LYS A 23 -18.68 -16.87 -26.01
C LYS A 23 -17.31 -16.71 -26.65
N VAL A 24 -16.31 -16.40 -25.84
CA VAL A 24 -14.89 -16.42 -26.21
C VAL A 24 -14.22 -17.56 -25.44
N GLY A 25 -13.95 -18.67 -26.14
CA GLY A 25 -13.59 -19.93 -25.48
C GLY A 25 -14.73 -20.43 -24.58
N ASN A 26 -14.46 -20.62 -23.30
CA ASN A 26 -15.44 -21.05 -22.30
C ASN A 26 -16.04 -19.90 -21.48
N LYS A 27 -15.75 -18.64 -21.82
CA LYS A 27 -16.21 -17.45 -21.08
C LYS A 27 -17.27 -16.68 -21.87
N ASP A 28 -18.24 -16.11 -21.18
CA ASP A 28 -19.26 -15.23 -21.77
C ASP A 28 -18.64 -13.87 -22.12
N LEU A 29 -18.95 -13.34 -23.30
CA LEU A 29 -18.47 -12.03 -23.73
C LEU A 29 -19.41 -10.94 -23.21
N SER A 30 -18.85 -9.97 -22.49
CA SER A 30 -19.56 -8.82 -21.94
C SER A 30 -18.93 -7.51 -22.39
N GLU A 31 -19.73 -6.46 -22.48
CA GLU A 31 -19.28 -5.09 -22.70
C GLU A 31 -19.58 -4.27 -21.45
N CYS A 32 -18.54 -3.72 -20.82
CA CYS A 32 -18.66 -2.88 -19.62
C CYS A 32 -18.43 -1.41 -19.97
N GLU A 33 -18.98 -0.50 -19.16
CA GLU A 33 -18.76 0.94 -19.31
C GLU A 33 -17.29 1.33 -19.09
N ASP A 34 -16.88 2.34 -19.84
CA ASP A 34 -15.56 2.97 -19.80
C ASP A 34 -15.48 4.04 -18.71
N VAL A 35 -15.38 3.57 -17.46
CA VAL A 35 -15.46 4.39 -16.26
C VAL A 35 -14.26 4.17 -15.34
N ASN A 36 -13.84 5.26 -14.70
CA ASN A 36 -12.85 5.25 -13.64
C ASN A 36 -13.50 5.57 -12.29
N PHE A 37 -12.95 5.03 -11.22
CA PHE A 37 -13.52 5.15 -9.87
C PHE A 37 -12.54 5.75 -8.87
N ILE A 38 -13.05 6.60 -8.00
CA ILE A 38 -12.41 6.99 -6.72
C ILE A 38 -13.31 6.50 -5.59
N LEU A 39 -12.80 5.60 -4.76
CA LEU A 39 -13.54 4.99 -3.66
C LEU A 39 -13.03 5.54 -2.33
N THR A 40 -13.90 6.24 -1.61
CA THR A 40 -13.63 6.65 -0.22
C THR A 40 -14.41 5.75 0.73
N PHE A 41 -13.81 4.61 1.09
CA PHE A 41 -14.43 3.63 1.96
C PHE A 41 -13.67 3.49 3.28
N PRO A 42 -14.37 3.51 4.44
CA PRO A 42 -13.73 3.41 5.74
C PRO A 42 -12.91 2.12 5.88
N THR A 43 -11.92 2.14 6.78
CA THR A 43 -11.09 0.97 7.06
C THR A 43 -11.98 -0.22 7.44
N GLY A 44 -11.75 -1.38 6.80
CA GLY A 44 -12.52 -2.59 7.08
C GLY A 44 -13.84 -2.73 6.32
N TYR A 45 -14.21 -1.77 5.45
CA TYR A 45 -15.43 -1.85 4.62
C TYR A 45 -15.37 -2.95 3.54
N GLY A 46 -14.18 -3.45 3.20
CA GLY A 46 -13.99 -4.53 2.24
C GLY A 46 -13.50 -4.08 0.85
N LYS A 47 -12.66 -3.04 0.77
CA LYS A 47 -12.02 -2.61 -0.50
C LYS A 47 -11.32 -3.77 -1.22
N THR A 48 -10.65 -4.64 -0.48
CA THR A 48 -10.05 -5.87 -1.02
C THR A 48 -11.08 -6.85 -1.61
N THR A 49 -12.27 -6.95 -1.00
CA THR A 49 -13.34 -7.84 -1.47
C THR A 49 -13.78 -7.48 -2.88
N LEU A 50 -13.76 -6.18 -3.26
CA LEU A 50 -14.06 -5.74 -4.61
C LEU A 50 -13.15 -6.41 -5.66
N SER A 51 -11.84 -6.44 -5.44
CA SER A 51 -10.91 -7.10 -6.35
C SER A 51 -11.16 -8.60 -6.46
N LEU A 52 -11.50 -9.26 -5.35
CA LEU A 52 -11.81 -10.69 -5.36
C LEU A 52 -13.08 -10.98 -6.18
N LEU A 53 -14.12 -10.15 -6.05
CA LEU A 53 -15.36 -10.28 -6.83
C LEU A 53 -15.12 -10.03 -8.33
N LEU A 54 -14.34 -9.01 -8.68
CA LEU A 54 -13.97 -8.74 -10.07
C LEU A 54 -13.11 -9.86 -10.67
N ALA A 55 -12.20 -10.45 -9.89
CA ALA A 55 -11.44 -11.62 -10.32
C ALA A 55 -12.32 -12.86 -10.52
N GLU A 56 -13.31 -13.07 -9.65
CA GLU A 56 -14.33 -14.11 -9.81
C GLU A 56 -15.15 -13.88 -11.10
N TYR A 57 -15.55 -12.65 -11.37
CA TYR A 57 -16.28 -12.29 -12.60
C TYR A 57 -15.46 -12.59 -13.87
N LEU A 58 -14.18 -12.22 -13.90
CA LEU A 58 -13.27 -12.49 -15.03
C LEU A 58 -12.94 -13.97 -15.23
N LYS A 59 -13.27 -14.84 -14.27
CA LYS A 59 -13.14 -16.30 -14.44
C LYS A 59 -14.17 -16.83 -15.45
N THR A 60 -15.37 -16.27 -15.43
CA THR A 60 -16.50 -16.71 -16.28
C THR A 60 -16.78 -15.76 -17.44
N HIS A 61 -16.30 -14.52 -17.38
CA HIS A 61 -16.54 -13.52 -18.42
C HIS A 61 -15.23 -13.03 -19.05
N THR A 62 -15.32 -12.67 -20.32
CA THR A 62 -14.35 -11.82 -21.02
C THR A 62 -15.02 -10.48 -21.26
N THR A 63 -14.35 -9.37 -20.97
CA THR A 63 -14.89 -8.05 -21.29
C THR A 63 -14.22 -7.44 -22.51
N THR A 64 -14.89 -6.51 -23.17
CA THR A 64 -14.37 -5.79 -24.35
C THR A 64 -13.31 -4.76 -24.00
N ASN A 65 -13.34 -4.17 -22.80
CA ASN A 65 -12.43 -3.10 -22.38
C ASN A 65 -11.34 -3.54 -21.39
N PHE A 66 -11.49 -4.68 -20.70
CA PHE A 66 -10.43 -5.27 -19.88
C PHE A 66 -10.50 -6.80 -19.79
N HIS A 67 -9.39 -7.48 -20.01
CA HIS A 67 -9.30 -8.94 -19.88
C HIS A 67 -8.67 -9.38 -18.55
N ARG A 68 -7.97 -8.47 -17.87
CA ARG A 68 -7.17 -8.76 -16.68
C ARG A 68 -7.53 -7.83 -15.53
N LEU A 69 -7.23 -8.25 -14.32
CA LEU A 69 -7.28 -7.42 -13.12
C LEU A 69 -5.87 -7.32 -12.52
N ILE A 70 -5.41 -6.09 -12.30
CA ILE A 70 -4.17 -5.82 -11.57
C ILE A 70 -4.52 -5.08 -10.28
N HIS A 71 -4.29 -5.72 -9.14
CA HIS A 71 -4.46 -5.12 -7.82
C HIS A 71 -3.10 -4.64 -7.30
N VAL A 72 -2.92 -3.32 -7.30
CA VAL A 72 -1.72 -2.61 -6.86
C VAL A 72 -1.89 -2.20 -5.40
N VAL A 73 -0.95 -2.64 -4.55
CA VAL A 73 -0.99 -2.40 -3.09
C VAL A 73 0.29 -1.75 -2.56
N PRO A 74 0.22 -1.02 -1.44
CA PRO A 74 1.36 -0.31 -0.86
C PRO A 74 2.43 -1.24 -0.26
N THR A 75 2.06 -2.42 0.24
CA THR A 75 2.98 -3.28 0.98
C THR A 75 2.94 -4.73 0.53
N ARG A 76 4.08 -5.42 0.69
CA ARG A 76 4.20 -6.87 0.45
C ARG A 76 3.29 -7.69 1.38
N SER A 77 3.11 -7.24 2.62
CA SER A 77 2.21 -7.92 3.57
C SER A 77 0.78 -7.94 3.05
N LEU A 78 0.27 -6.78 2.58
CA LEU A 78 -1.07 -6.71 2.03
C LEU A 78 -1.20 -7.58 0.77
N ALA A 79 -0.19 -7.58 -0.10
CA ALA A 79 -0.17 -8.43 -1.29
C ALA A 79 -0.31 -9.92 -0.93
N ARG A 80 0.38 -10.36 0.12
CA ARG A 80 0.30 -11.75 0.62
C ARG A 80 -1.05 -12.07 1.25
N ASP A 81 -1.63 -11.16 2.02
CA ASP A 81 -2.96 -11.35 2.62
C ASP A 81 -4.04 -11.52 1.54
N ILE A 82 -3.93 -10.74 0.44
CA ILE A 82 -4.80 -10.88 -0.72
C ILE A 82 -4.54 -12.21 -1.42
N ALA A 83 -3.28 -12.60 -1.62
CA ALA A 83 -2.92 -13.88 -2.23
C ALA A 83 -3.48 -15.09 -1.45
N LYS A 84 -3.41 -15.03 -0.11
CA LYS A 84 -4.02 -16.05 0.77
C LYS A 84 -5.53 -16.08 0.60
N SER A 85 -6.20 -14.92 0.69
CA SER A 85 -7.65 -14.80 0.49
C SER A 85 -8.09 -15.28 -0.90
N SER A 86 -7.25 -15.06 -1.92
CA SER A 86 -7.49 -15.52 -3.30
C SER A 86 -7.39 -17.04 -3.41
N SER A 87 -6.38 -17.63 -2.75
CA SER A 87 -6.19 -19.09 -2.69
C SER A 87 -7.36 -19.78 -2.01
N GLU A 88 -7.83 -19.24 -0.87
CA GLU A 88 -9.00 -19.74 -0.14
C GLU A 88 -10.29 -19.73 -0.97
N ARG A 89 -10.39 -18.82 -1.96
CA ARG A 89 -11.50 -18.74 -2.93
C ARG A 89 -11.28 -19.56 -4.20
N GLY A 90 -10.15 -20.26 -4.33
CA GLY A 90 -9.81 -21.05 -5.52
C GLY A 90 -9.58 -20.20 -6.77
N LEU A 91 -9.14 -18.94 -6.60
CA LEU A 91 -8.77 -18.06 -7.70
C LEU A 91 -7.36 -18.37 -8.18
N ARG A 92 -7.15 -18.33 -9.50
CA ARG A 92 -5.80 -18.34 -10.08
C ARG A 92 -5.30 -16.91 -10.10
N PHE A 93 -4.15 -16.66 -9.49
CA PHE A 93 -3.52 -15.35 -9.44
C PHE A 93 -2.01 -15.48 -9.61
N ALA A 94 -1.36 -14.37 -9.93
CA ALA A 94 0.09 -14.25 -9.88
C ALA A 94 0.49 -13.13 -8.91
N LEU A 95 1.63 -13.29 -8.24
CA LEU A 95 2.13 -12.34 -7.27
C LEU A 95 3.43 -11.73 -7.80
N GLN A 96 3.48 -10.40 -7.94
CA GLN A 96 4.70 -9.72 -8.36
C GLN A 96 5.07 -8.58 -7.42
N TYR A 97 6.19 -8.74 -6.72
CA TYR A 97 6.89 -7.63 -6.11
C TYR A 97 8.40 -7.89 -6.14
N SER A 98 9.20 -6.85 -5.94
CA SER A 98 10.67 -6.98 -5.85
C SER A 98 11.03 -8.08 -4.84
N PHE A 99 11.87 -9.03 -5.26
CA PHE A 99 12.32 -10.19 -4.47
C PHE A 99 11.27 -11.28 -4.18
N SER A 100 10.12 -11.30 -4.87
CA SER A 100 9.16 -12.42 -4.78
C SER A 100 9.82 -13.75 -5.24
N PRO A 101 9.53 -14.92 -4.63
CA PRO A 101 10.04 -16.21 -5.08
C PRO A 101 9.72 -16.47 -6.55
N SER A 102 10.68 -17.02 -7.31
CA SER A 102 10.56 -17.24 -8.77
C SER A 102 9.32 -18.05 -9.16
N GLU A 103 8.87 -18.95 -8.29
CA GLU A 103 7.71 -19.84 -8.47
C GLU A 103 6.36 -19.11 -8.51
N LEU A 104 6.28 -17.90 -7.94
CA LEU A 104 5.03 -17.13 -7.82
C LEU A 104 4.96 -15.94 -8.79
N ARG A 105 6.02 -15.69 -9.57
CA ARG A 105 6.11 -14.54 -10.47
C ARG A 105 5.26 -14.75 -11.73
N SER A 106 4.50 -13.73 -12.13
CA SER A 106 4.18 -13.53 -13.56
C SER A 106 5.22 -12.57 -14.12
N PRO A 107 6.35 -13.04 -14.68
CA PRO A 107 7.43 -12.16 -15.13
C PRO A 107 6.99 -11.16 -16.20
N HIS A 108 5.90 -11.46 -16.92
CA HIS A 108 5.39 -10.66 -18.03
C HIS A 108 4.02 -10.02 -17.79
N PHE A 109 3.45 -10.07 -16.57
CA PHE A 109 2.12 -9.47 -16.28
C PHE A 109 0.98 -10.01 -17.17
N LEU A 110 1.04 -11.29 -17.56
CA LEU A 110 0.08 -11.89 -18.48
C LEU A 110 -1.05 -12.68 -17.82
N ALA A 111 -0.98 -12.90 -16.50
CA ALA A 111 -2.02 -13.61 -15.75
C ALA A 111 -3.34 -12.81 -15.68
N ASP A 112 -4.47 -13.52 -15.61
CA ASP A 112 -5.81 -12.92 -15.52
C ASP A 112 -6.00 -12.07 -14.26
N PHE A 113 -5.38 -12.47 -13.14
CA PHE A 113 -5.38 -11.72 -11.88
C PHE A 113 -3.96 -11.59 -11.33
N ILE A 114 -3.49 -10.36 -11.18
CA ILE A 114 -2.14 -10.03 -10.71
C ILE A 114 -2.26 -9.19 -9.44
N ILE A 115 -1.53 -9.60 -8.41
CA ILE A 115 -1.39 -8.84 -7.17
C ILE A 115 0.04 -8.30 -7.14
N THR A 116 0.21 -6.98 -7.05
CA THR A 116 1.51 -6.34 -7.17
C THR A 116 1.68 -5.15 -6.23
N THR A 117 2.92 -4.75 -5.98
CA THR A 117 3.22 -3.53 -5.21
C THR A 117 3.28 -2.29 -6.12
N TYR A 118 3.07 -1.09 -5.58
CA TYR A 118 3.23 0.16 -6.34
C TYR A 118 4.58 0.26 -7.05
N ASP A 119 5.67 -0.03 -6.34
CA ASP A 119 7.01 -0.08 -6.92
C ASP A 119 7.06 -0.94 -8.17
N SER A 120 6.47 -2.14 -8.05
CA SER A 120 6.59 -3.14 -9.09
C SER A 120 5.71 -2.83 -10.28
N PHE A 121 4.50 -2.33 -10.02
CA PHE A 121 3.62 -1.81 -11.05
C PHE A 121 4.26 -0.66 -11.83
N LEU A 122 4.75 0.37 -11.14
CA LEU A 122 5.31 1.57 -11.77
C LEU A 122 6.56 1.23 -12.59
N LEU A 123 7.46 0.39 -12.07
CA LEU A 123 8.64 -0.05 -12.82
C LEU A 123 8.24 -0.79 -14.11
N ASN A 124 7.27 -1.70 -14.07
CA ASN A 124 6.81 -2.38 -15.28
C ASN A 124 6.13 -1.41 -16.28
N LEU A 125 5.34 -0.45 -15.78
CA LEU A 125 4.72 0.58 -16.62
C LEU A 125 5.78 1.44 -17.34
N TYR A 126 6.84 1.82 -16.64
CA TYR A 126 7.91 2.70 -17.12
C TYR A 126 9.13 1.97 -17.71
N LYS A 127 8.93 0.77 -18.26
CA LYS A 127 9.93 0.01 -19.03
C LYS A 127 11.06 -0.67 -18.23
N ALA A 128 10.87 -0.95 -16.94
CA ALA A 128 11.71 -1.84 -16.14
C ALA A 128 10.99 -3.17 -15.84
N THR A 129 11.38 -4.23 -16.55
CA THR A 129 10.91 -5.60 -16.29
C THR A 129 11.53 -6.16 -15.01
N ILE A 130 10.73 -6.24 -13.94
CA ILE A 130 11.17 -6.88 -12.69
C ILE A 130 11.33 -8.39 -12.85
N GLY A 131 10.53 -9.01 -13.73
CA GLY A 131 10.63 -10.43 -14.06
C GLY A 131 11.87 -10.79 -14.89
N GLU A 132 12.43 -9.83 -15.63
CA GLU A 132 13.60 -10.01 -16.50
C GLU A 132 14.69 -8.97 -16.20
N PRO A 133 15.26 -8.98 -14.98
CA PRO A 133 16.25 -7.99 -14.58
C PRO A 133 17.49 -7.98 -15.51
N PHE A 134 17.77 -9.12 -16.16
CA PHE A 134 18.95 -9.44 -16.97
C PHE A 134 19.04 -8.80 -18.35
N SER A 135 17.96 -8.21 -18.87
CA SER A 135 17.93 -7.69 -20.24
C SER A 135 17.82 -6.16 -20.27
N ASN A 136 18.69 -5.53 -21.07
CA ASN A 136 18.58 -4.11 -21.44
C ASN A 136 17.61 -3.92 -22.61
N HIS A 137 17.45 -4.96 -23.45
CA HIS A 137 16.43 -5.09 -24.49
C HIS A 137 15.28 -5.96 -23.97
N GLY A 138 14.96 -5.85 -22.68
CA GLY A 138 13.99 -6.72 -22.03
C GLY A 138 12.63 -6.64 -22.68
N HIS A 139 11.80 -7.65 -22.47
CA HIS A 139 10.44 -7.68 -23.01
C HIS A 139 9.52 -6.75 -22.20
N TYR A 140 9.95 -5.53 -21.91
CA TYR A 140 9.21 -4.57 -21.10
C TYR A 140 7.92 -4.08 -21.76
N ASP A 141 7.75 -4.35 -23.05
CA ASP A 141 6.48 -4.13 -23.72
C ASP A 141 5.45 -5.23 -23.41
N LEU A 142 5.86 -6.45 -23.02
CA LEU A 142 4.92 -7.49 -22.57
C LEU A 142 4.18 -7.11 -21.28
N PRO A 143 4.85 -6.71 -20.18
CA PRO A 143 4.12 -6.31 -19.00
C PRO A 143 3.35 -5.00 -19.20
N ARG A 144 3.81 -4.09 -20.06
CA ARG A 144 3.04 -2.92 -20.46
C ARG A 144 1.76 -3.30 -21.19
N PHE A 145 1.82 -4.25 -22.13
CA PHE A 145 0.64 -4.81 -22.78
C PHE A 145 -0.31 -5.47 -21.77
N GLY A 146 0.24 -6.22 -20.80
CA GLY A 146 -0.52 -6.77 -19.68
C GLY A 146 -1.27 -5.70 -18.89
N ILE A 147 -0.61 -4.57 -18.62
CA ILE A 147 -1.22 -3.40 -17.95
C ILE A 147 -2.29 -2.73 -18.82
N PHE A 148 -2.01 -2.51 -20.11
CA PHE A 148 -2.92 -1.78 -21.02
C PHE A 148 -4.22 -2.52 -21.31
N THR A 149 -4.25 -3.83 -21.07
CA THR A 149 -5.42 -4.70 -21.29
C THR A 149 -6.13 -5.05 -19.97
N SER A 150 -5.82 -4.33 -18.89
CA SER A 150 -6.31 -4.63 -17.55
C SER A 150 -7.24 -3.55 -17.00
N LEU A 151 -8.02 -3.94 -15.99
CA LEU A 151 -8.57 -3.07 -14.98
C LEU A 151 -7.53 -2.94 -13.86
N VAL A 152 -7.09 -1.71 -13.56
CA VAL A 152 -6.06 -1.44 -12.55
C VAL A 152 -6.69 -0.90 -11.27
N HIS A 153 -6.57 -1.63 -10.17
CA HIS A 153 -7.02 -1.19 -8.84
C HIS A 153 -5.83 -0.76 -7.98
N PHE A 154 -5.69 0.55 -7.78
CA PHE A 154 -4.76 1.19 -6.86
C PHE A 154 -5.39 1.29 -5.46
N ASP A 155 -4.99 0.41 -4.55
CA ASP A 155 -5.52 0.33 -3.19
C ASP A 155 -4.66 1.10 -2.19
N GLU A 156 -5.30 1.73 -1.21
CA GLU A 156 -4.71 2.62 -0.22
C GLU A 156 -3.73 3.65 -0.83
N PHE A 157 -4.13 4.31 -1.93
CA PHE A 157 -3.27 5.23 -2.66
C PHE A 157 -2.75 6.41 -1.82
N HIS A 158 -3.44 6.74 -0.72
CA HIS A 158 -3.01 7.77 0.22
C HIS A 158 -1.71 7.44 0.96
N LEU A 159 -1.24 6.18 0.93
CA LEU A 159 0.06 5.80 1.50
C LEU A 159 1.23 6.16 0.59
N MET A 160 0.98 6.66 -0.62
CA MET A 160 2.00 7.21 -1.51
C MET A 160 2.45 8.59 -0.99
N ASN A 161 3.09 8.64 0.16
CA ASN A 161 3.52 9.88 0.80
C ASN A 161 4.81 10.41 0.13
N ASP A 162 4.81 11.71 -0.15
CA ASP A 162 5.96 12.52 -0.57
C ASP A 162 6.40 12.46 -2.04
N GLY A 163 7.00 13.58 -2.47
CA GLY A 163 7.56 13.93 -3.79
C GLY A 163 7.35 12.94 -4.94
N ASN A 164 8.31 12.02 -5.10
CA ASN A 164 8.37 11.12 -6.26
C ASN A 164 7.16 10.19 -6.34
N SER A 165 6.62 9.76 -5.20
CA SER A 165 5.51 8.81 -5.11
C SER A 165 4.23 9.38 -5.68
N TRP A 166 3.87 10.60 -5.25
CA TRP A 166 2.73 11.31 -5.81
C TRP A 166 2.93 11.58 -7.29
N THR A 167 4.10 12.10 -7.66
CA THR A 167 4.41 12.42 -9.05
C THR A 167 4.30 11.20 -9.96
N SER A 168 4.79 10.04 -9.51
CA SER A 168 4.72 8.79 -10.25
C SER A 168 3.31 8.22 -10.33
N LEU A 169 2.53 8.30 -9.25
CA LEU A 169 1.12 7.91 -9.27
C LEU A 169 0.30 8.79 -10.22
N PHE A 170 0.45 10.12 -10.15
CA PHE A 170 -0.23 11.04 -11.06
C PHE A 170 0.16 10.80 -12.52
N GLY A 171 1.45 10.60 -12.79
CA GLY A 171 1.94 10.25 -14.13
C GLY A 171 1.33 8.93 -14.64
N ALA A 172 1.26 7.91 -13.79
CA ALA A 172 0.66 6.62 -14.13
C ALA A 172 -0.85 6.76 -14.41
N VAL A 173 -1.61 7.37 -13.50
CA VAL A 173 -3.06 7.59 -13.65
C VAL A 173 -3.36 8.40 -14.91
N ARG A 174 -2.61 9.49 -15.15
CA ARG A 174 -2.80 10.34 -16.33
C ARG A 174 -2.54 9.58 -17.62
N TYR A 175 -1.44 8.84 -17.68
CA TYR A 175 -1.09 8.07 -18.87
C TYR A 175 -2.07 6.93 -19.13
N LEU A 176 -2.40 6.13 -18.11
CA LEU A 176 -3.36 5.01 -18.20
C LEU A 176 -4.75 5.50 -18.61
N SER A 177 -5.21 6.60 -18.00
CA SER A 177 -6.49 7.22 -18.36
C SER A 177 -6.50 7.73 -19.80
N LYS A 178 -5.38 8.27 -20.30
CA LYS A 178 -5.25 8.77 -21.68
C LYS A 178 -5.34 7.66 -22.71
N ILE A 179 -4.80 6.46 -22.43
CA ILE A 179 -4.84 5.32 -23.35
C ILE A 179 -6.12 4.48 -23.24
N GLY A 180 -7.02 4.81 -22.29
CA GLY A 180 -8.32 4.15 -22.13
C GLY A 180 -8.36 3.00 -21.12
N VAL A 181 -7.33 2.84 -20.26
CA VAL A 181 -7.33 1.82 -19.19
C VAL A 181 -8.34 2.20 -18.10
N ASN A 182 -9.14 1.23 -17.65
CA ASN A 182 -10.05 1.41 -16.51
C ASN A 182 -9.28 1.38 -15.20
N ILE A 183 -9.57 2.35 -14.32
CA ILE A 183 -8.83 2.56 -13.07
C ILE A 183 -9.82 2.62 -11.90
N ILE A 184 -9.47 1.93 -10.82
CA ILE A 184 -10.09 2.09 -9.50
C ILE A 184 -9.01 2.61 -8.56
N LEU A 185 -9.25 3.74 -7.90
CA LEU A 185 -8.41 4.30 -6.84
C LEU A 185 -9.19 4.20 -5.53
N SER A 186 -8.68 3.48 -4.53
CA SER A 186 -9.36 3.35 -3.25
C SER A 186 -8.53 3.84 -2.07
N SER A 187 -9.19 4.48 -1.11
CA SER A 187 -8.57 5.04 0.08
C SER A 187 -9.54 5.05 1.25
N ALA A 188 -9.01 4.90 2.48
CA ALA A 188 -9.75 5.17 3.70
C ALA A 188 -9.72 6.65 4.11
N THR A 189 -8.66 7.37 3.77
CA THR A 189 -8.43 8.75 4.19
C THR A 189 -8.62 9.67 3.00
N PRO A 190 -9.82 10.24 2.80
CA PRO A 190 -10.07 11.16 1.71
C PRO A 190 -9.32 12.46 1.94
N SER A 191 -8.70 12.96 0.88
CA SER A 191 -8.21 14.33 0.82
C SER A 191 -8.81 14.95 -0.42
N LYS A 192 -9.60 16.00 -0.25
CA LYS A 192 -10.24 16.72 -1.36
C LYS A 192 -9.21 17.16 -2.38
N VAL A 193 -8.08 17.71 -1.91
CA VAL A 193 -7.02 18.22 -2.77
C VAL A 193 -6.42 17.09 -3.62
N ILE A 194 -6.11 15.94 -3.03
CA ILE A 194 -5.52 14.81 -3.75
C ILE A 194 -6.54 14.21 -4.74
N GLU A 195 -7.79 14.01 -4.30
CA GLU A 195 -8.84 13.46 -5.15
C GLU A 195 -9.13 14.35 -6.36
N GLU A 196 -9.18 15.68 -6.17
CA GLU A 196 -9.37 16.63 -7.27
C GLU A 196 -8.21 16.60 -8.27
N GLU A 197 -6.96 16.47 -7.80
CA GLU A 197 -5.80 16.31 -8.70
C GLU A 197 -5.85 14.96 -9.45
N LEU A 198 -6.31 13.87 -8.82
CA LEU A 198 -6.51 12.58 -9.49
C LEU A 198 -7.64 12.67 -10.54
N ILE A 199 -8.73 13.37 -10.24
CA ILE A 199 -9.83 13.61 -11.19
C ILE A 199 -9.32 14.42 -12.39
N ARG A 200 -8.49 15.44 -12.18
CA ARG A 200 -7.83 16.18 -13.27
C ARG A 200 -6.96 15.26 -14.14
N ALA A 201 -6.19 14.37 -13.52
CA ALA A 201 -5.39 13.39 -14.25
C ALA A 201 -6.24 12.46 -15.12
N MET A 202 -7.52 12.27 -14.76
CA MET A 202 -8.48 11.42 -15.47
C MET A 202 -9.51 12.21 -16.31
N GLU A 203 -9.25 13.48 -16.64
CA GLU A 203 -10.23 14.38 -17.29
C GLU A 203 -10.84 13.85 -18.61
N ASN A 204 -10.14 12.93 -19.29
CA ASN A 204 -10.58 12.35 -20.56
C ASN A 204 -11.54 11.15 -20.38
N ARG A 205 -11.92 10.83 -19.15
CA ARG A 205 -12.72 9.65 -18.79
C ARG A 205 -13.87 10.06 -17.88
N LYS A 206 -14.94 9.28 -17.90
CA LYS A 206 -16.04 9.43 -16.94
C LYS A 206 -15.55 8.94 -15.57
N VAL A 207 -15.62 9.80 -14.55
CA VAL A 207 -15.15 9.49 -13.19
C VAL A 207 -16.32 9.44 -12.22
N TYR A 208 -16.45 8.32 -11.51
CA TYR A 208 -17.35 8.16 -10.38
C TYR A 208 -16.57 8.19 -9.06
N ARG A 209 -16.98 9.07 -8.16
CA ARG A 209 -16.49 9.13 -6.78
C ARG A 209 -17.53 8.49 -5.87
N LEU A 210 -17.26 7.29 -5.36
CA LEU A 210 -18.16 6.61 -4.43
C LEU A 210 -17.71 6.83 -2.99
N VAL A 211 -18.65 7.23 -2.15
CA VAL A 211 -18.38 7.56 -0.76
C VAL A 211 -19.42 6.97 0.15
N VAL A 212 -18.98 6.38 1.26
CA VAL A 212 -19.90 5.89 2.30
C VAL A 212 -20.17 7.00 3.30
N VAL A 213 -21.45 7.28 3.53
CA VAL A 213 -21.94 8.33 4.43
C VAL A 213 -23.01 7.79 5.38
N LYS A 214 -23.20 8.44 6.52
CA LYS A 214 -24.35 8.19 7.41
C LYS A 214 -25.58 8.94 6.95
N GLU A 215 -25.39 10.19 6.53
CA GLU A 215 -26.44 11.06 6.04
C GLU A 215 -26.04 11.66 4.69
N PHE A 216 -27.01 11.81 3.81
CA PHE A 216 -26.77 12.39 2.49
C PHE A 216 -26.35 13.86 2.60
N GLY A 217 -25.55 14.31 1.65
CA GLY A 217 -24.96 15.64 1.59
C GLY A 217 -23.65 15.78 2.36
N GLN A 218 -23.29 14.84 3.24
CA GLN A 218 -22.09 14.95 4.09
C GLN A 218 -20.79 15.00 3.29
N ALA A 219 -20.65 14.26 2.20
CA ALA A 219 -19.41 14.16 1.42
C ALA A 219 -19.27 15.23 0.33
N VAL A 220 -20.32 16.04 0.10
CA VAL A 220 -20.37 17.10 -0.92
C VAL A 220 -20.39 18.53 -0.35
N ARG A 221 -20.50 18.71 0.99
CA ARG A 221 -20.63 20.04 1.64
C ARG A 221 -19.60 21.07 1.16
N ASP A 222 -18.34 20.66 1.04
CA ASP A 222 -17.24 21.55 0.66
C ASP A 222 -16.89 21.47 -0.84
N ARG A 223 -17.80 20.98 -1.68
CA ARG A 223 -17.58 20.79 -3.13
C ARG A 223 -18.65 21.51 -3.93
N SER A 224 -18.29 21.91 -5.15
CA SER A 224 -19.24 22.47 -6.10
C SER A 224 -20.02 21.34 -6.76
N CYS A 225 -21.13 20.93 -6.14
CA CYS A 225 -21.94 19.81 -6.60
C CYS A 225 -23.42 20.20 -6.77
N GLU A 226 -24.04 19.69 -7.82
CA GLU A 226 -25.46 19.83 -8.13
C GLU A 226 -26.14 18.46 -8.05
N GLU A 227 -27.34 18.42 -7.47
CA GLU A 227 -28.07 17.16 -7.30
C GLU A 227 -28.59 16.64 -8.65
N ILE A 228 -28.43 15.33 -8.90
CA ILE A 228 -28.93 14.67 -10.11
C ILE A 228 -30.17 13.85 -9.79
N SER A 229 -30.03 12.87 -8.90
CA SER A 229 -31.07 11.88 -8.62
C SER A 229 -30.82 11.14 -7.32
N ARG A 230 -31.86 10.45 -6.85
CA ARG A 230 -31.81 9.55 -5.70
C ARG A 230 -32.44 8.21 -6.06
N ASP A 231 -31.78 7.14 -5.64
CA ASP A 231 -32.22 5.76 -5.86
C ASP A 231 -31.99 4.95 -4.58
N GLY A 232 -33.03 4.84 -3.75
CA GLY A 232 -32.97 4.14 -2.46
C GLY A 232 -31.87 4.69 -1.53
N ASP A 233 -30.84 3.86 -1.32
CA ASP A 233 -29.66 4.13 -0.49
C ASP A 233 -28.53 4.86 -1.23
N PHE A 234 -28.75 5.25 -2.48
CA PHE A 234 -27.78 5.92 -3.34
C PHE A 234 -28.25 7.34 -3.70
N TYR A 235 -27.33 8.30 -3.63
CA TYR A 235 -27.57 9.69 -4.04
C TYR A 235 -26.50 10.15 -5.02
N TYR A 236 -26.92 10.76 -6.13
CA TYR A 236 -26.05 11.15 -7.22
C TYR A 236 -25.94 12.67 -7.31
N TYR A 237 -24.70 13.14 -7.43
CA TYR A 237 -24.34 14.54 -7.58
C TYR A 237 -23.42 14.73 -8.78
N GLU A 238 -23.65 15.77 -9.58
CA GLU A 238 -22.70 16.24 -10.60
C GLU A 238 -21.81 17.29 -9.94
N CYS A 239 -20.52 17.00 -9.85
CA CYS A 239 -19.56 17.87 -9.21
C CYS A 239 -18.56 18.45 -10.21
N LYS A 240 -18.05 19.64 -9.92
CA LYS A 240 -16.97 20.29 -10.66
C LYS A 240 -15.73 20.39 -9.80
N VAL A 241 -14.57 20.14 -10.41
CA VAL A 241 -13.28 20.35 -9.76
C VAL A 241 -13.05 21.86 -9.57
N GLY A 242 -12.61 22.29 -8.38
CA GLY A 242 -12.44 23.71 -8.08
C GLY A 242 -11.51 24.42 -9.07
N GLY A 243 -11.95 25.54 -9.66
CA GLY A 243 -11.13 26.29 -10.64
C GLY A 243 -10.87 25.55 -11.96
N SER A 244 -11.75 24.63 -12.34
CA SER A 244 -11.68 23.86 -13.60
C SER A 244 -13.06 23.55 -14.16
N ASN A 245 -13.12 23.23 -15.45
CA ASN A 245 -14.33 22.74 -16.12
C ASN A 245 -14.47 21.21 -16.05
N VAL A 246 -13.53 20.51 -15.43
CA VAL A 246 -13.57 19.05 -15.27
C VAL A 246 -14.71 18.67 -14.34
N LYS A 247 -15.62 17.83 -14.85
CA LYS A 247 -16.79 17.31 -14.13
C LYS A 247 -16.56 15.86 -13.70
N TYR A 248 -17.19 15.47 -12.60
CA TYR A 248 -17.23 14.08 -12.11
C TYR A 248 -18.54 13.82 -11.37
N THR A 249 -18.94 12.56 -11.25
CA THR A 249 -20.16 12.19 -10.53
C THR A 249 -19.80 11.68 -9.15
N THR A 250 -20.34 12.29 -8.09
CA THR A 250 -20.26 11.73 -6.73
C THR A 250 -21.49 10.88 -6.46
N VAL A 251 -21.27 9.67 -5.96
CA VAL A 251 -22.33 8.75 -5.52
C VAL A 251 -22.14 8.52 -4.03
N GLU A 252 -23.05 9.06 -3.22
CA GLU A 252 -23.10 8.78 -1.80
C GLU A 252 -23.87 7.48 -1.56
N VAL A 253 -23.28 6.60 -0.76
CA VAL A 253 -23.87 5.33 -0.34
C VAL A 253 -24.22 5.45 1.13
N LYS A 254 -25.52 5.46 1.44
CA LYS A 254 -25.99 5.49 2.83
C LYS A 254 -25.86 4.11 3.46
N GLU A 255 -25.04 4.01 4.50
CA GLU A 255 -24.97 2.81 5.34
C GLU A 255 -25.02 3.14 6.83
N ASP A 256 -25.79 2.34 7.56
CA ASP A 256 -25.81 2.37 9.03
C ASP A 256 -24.54 1.69 9.56
N ILE A 257 -23.47 2.47 9.64
CA ILE A 257 -22.21 2.00 10.24
C ILE A 257 -22.24 2.32 11.73
N LYS A 258 -22.26 1.27 12.54
CA LYS A 258 -22.08 1.38 13.99
C LYS A 258 -20.66 1.86 14.29
N VAL A 259 -20.55 3.10 14.77
CA VAL A 259 -19.28 3.70 15.19
C VAL A 259 -19.19 3.66 16.70
N PRO A 260 -18.18 2.98 17.28
CA PRO A 260 -17.95 3.07 18.71
C PRO A 260 -17.47 4.47 19.09
N LYS A 261 -17.84 4.90 20.30
CA LYS A 261 -17.29 6.12 20.89
C LYS A 261 -15.83 5.85 21.28
N ILE A 262 -14.92 6.73 20.88
CA ILE A 262 -13.51 6.64 21.22
C ILE A 262 -13.19 7.81 22.14
N ASP A 263 -12.79 7.50 23.37
CA ASP A 263 -12.30 8.51 24.31
C ASP A 263 -10.82 8.81 24.03
N VAL A 264 -10.55 10.04 23.59
CA VAL A 264 -9.21 10.47 23.17
C VAL A 264 -8.52 11.23 24.30
N ASN A 265 -7.44 10.64 24.79
CA ASN A 265 -6.61 11.13 25.89
C ASN A 265 -5.19 11.43 25.38
N PHE A 266 -4.47 12.30 26.10
CA PHE A 266 -3.12 12.72 25.72
C PHE A 266 -2.14 12.42 26.85
N LEU A 267 -1.00 11.84 26.49
CA LEU A 267 0.06 11.45 27.43
C LEU A 267 1.36 12.21 27.11
N GLN A 268 2.11 12.54 28.15
CA GLN A 268 3.47 13.05 28.03
C GLN A 268 4.44 12.21 28.86
N GLY A 269 5.64 12.00 28.32
CA GLY A 269 6.66 11.17 28.95
C GLY A 269 6.40 9.66 28.80
N LEU A 270 7.48 8.90 28.79
CA LEU A 270 7.45 7.45 28.58
C LEU A 270 6.79 6.70 29.75
N ASP A 271 6.98 7.18 30.99
CA ASP A 271 6.42 6.52 32.18
C ASP A 271 4.88 6.57 32.21
N SER A 272 4.29 7.64 31.69
CA SER A 272 2.84 7.77 31.52
C SER A 272 2.28 6.70 30.57
N VAL A 273 3.03 6.32 29.54
CA VAL A 273 2.65 5.22 28.63
C VAL A 273 2.67 3.89 29.35
N VAL A 274 3.73 3.62 30.12
CA VAL A 274 3.86 2.39 30.91
C VAL A 274 2.72 2.28 31.92
N ASN A 275 2.38 3.36 32.61
CA ASN A 275 1.27 3.40 33.57
C ASN A 275 -0.08 3.19 32.87
N ALA A 276 -0.34 3.86 31.74
CA ALA A 276 -1.59 3.67 30.99
C ALA A 276 -1.80 2.22 30.52
N VAL A 277 -0.72 1.52 30.14
CA VAL A 277 -0.77 0.08 29.81
C VAL A 277 -1.07 -0.76 31.06
N LYS A 278 -0.39 -0.48 32.19
CA LYS A 278 -0.58 -1.20 33.47
C LYS A 278 -2.00 -1.02 34.02
N ASP A 279 -2.54 0.18 33.93
CA ASP A 279 -3.89 0.53 34.37
C ASP A 279 -4.98 -0.17 33.53
N ASN A 280 -4.62 -0.63 32.32
CA ASN A 280 -5.51 -1.35 31.40
C ASN A 280 -5.05 -2.78 31.13
N LYS A 281 -4.27 -3.40 32.03
CA LYS A 281 -3.68 -4.75 31.85
C LYS A 281 -4.71 -5.88 31.62
N ASP A 282 -5.94 -5.70 32.10
CA ASP A 282 -7.02 -6.68 31.97
C ASP A 282 -7.76 -6.56 30.62
N LYS A 283 -7.43 -5.54 29.81
CA LYS A 283 -7.99 -5.31 28.49
C LYS A 283 -6.96 -5.63 27.42
N LYS A 284 -7.45 -5.96 26.22
CA LYS A 284 -6.55 -6.07 25.07
C LYS A 284 -6.06 -4.69 24.64
N ALA A 285 -4.75 -4.49 24.60
CA ALA A 285 -4.10 -3.21 24.32
C ALA A 285 -3.11 -3.28 23.16
N ILE A 286 -3.06 -2.22 22.36
CA ILE A 286 -2.06 -2.01 21.30
C ILE A 286 -1.28 -0.74 21.61
N VAL A 287 0.04 -0.82 21.60
CA VAL A 287 0.97 0.30 21.70
C VAL A 287 1.70 0.46 20.37
N VAL A 288 1.47 1.56 19.65
CA VAL A 288 2.11 1.85 18.37
C VAL A 288 3.11 2.98 18.55
N VAL A 289 4.37 2.74 18.18
CA VAL A 289 5.44 3.74 18.24
C VAL A 289 6.14 3.89 16.89
N ASN A 290 6.79 5.02 16.66
CA ASN A 290 7.30 5.37 15.34
C ASN A 290 8.67 4.75 15.05
N THR A 291 9.44 4.38 16.07
CA THR A 291 10.78 3.80 15.91
C THR A 291 10.91 2.42 16.53
N VAL A 292 11.77 1.59 15.93
CA VAL A 292 12.07 0.24 16.42
C VAL A 292 12.71 0.27 17.80
N ASN A 293 13.58 1.25 18.06
CA ASN A 293 14.28 1.38 19.34
C ASN A 293 13.30 1.68 20.48
N THR A 294 12.34 2.60 20.25
CA THR A 294 11.28 2.88 21.22
C THR A 294 10.41 1.65 21.49
N ALA A 295 10.10 0.87 20.45
CA ALA A 295 9.30 -0.35 20.59
C ALA A 295 10.01 -1.38 21.47
N ILE A 296 11.31 -1.58 21.25
CA ILE A 296 12.16 -2.48 22.03
C ILE A 296 12.30 -1.98 23.49
N GLU A 297 12.47 -0.67 23.71
CA GLU A 297 12.55 -0.11 25.07
C GLU A 297 11.25 -0.37 25.86
N LEU A 298 10.09 -0.07 25.26
CA LEU A 298 8.79 -0.33 25.89
C LEU A 298 8.58 -1.83 26.15
N TYR A 299 8.96 -2.69 25.20
CA TYR A 299 8.88 -4.13 25.36
C TYR A 299 9.68 -4.62 26.58
N ARG A 300 10.88 -4.08 26.81
CA ARG A 300 11.68 -4.41 28.00
C ARG A 300 11.03 -3.90 29.29
N ARG A 301 10.50 -2.68 29.30
CA ARG A 301 9.88 -2.08 30.49
C ARG A 301 8.57 -2.74 30.90
N LEU A 302 7.85 -3.33 29.95
CA LEU A 302 6.55 -3.99 30.16
C LEU A 302 6.66 -5.52 30.19
N ARG A 303 7.89 -6.08 30.26
CA ARG A 303 8.13 -7.53 30.16
C ARG A 303 7.37 -8.34 31.23
N ASP A 304 7.13 -7.75 32.39
CA ASP A 304 6.33 -8.31 33.49
C ASP A 304 4.88 -8.62 33.09
N LEU A 305 4.34 -7.94 32.08
CA LEU A 305 2.99 -8.16 31.56
C LEU A 305 2.95 -9.11 30.35
N ASN A 306 4.08 -9.74 29.99
CA ASN A 306 4.22 -10.64 28.85
C ASN A 306 3.69 -10.05 27.50
N PRO A 307 4.14 -8.85 27.09
CA PRO A 307 3.71 -8.24 25.84
C PRO A 307 4.28 -8.97 24.63
N CYS A 308 3.64 -8.79 23.49
CA CYS A 308 4.19 -9.17 22.19
C CYS A 308 4.87 -7.97 21.53
N LEU A 309 5.92 -8.21 20.74
CA LEU A 309 6.63 -7.18 19.98
C LEU A 309 6.59 -7.47 18.48
N LEU A 310 6.28 -6.45 17.66
CA LEU A 310 6.25 -6.56 16.19
C LEU A 310 6.85 -5.32 15.50
N HIS A 311 7.80 -5.50 14.58
CA HIS A 311 8.35 -4.42 13.78
C HIS A 311 9.08 -4.89 12.51
N SER A 312 9.55 -3.94 11.69
CA SER A 312 10.15 -4.19 10.37
C SER A 312 11.50 -4.90 10.37
N ARG A 313 12.19 -5.00 11.51
CA ARG A 313 13.47 -5.73 11.60
C ARG A 313 13.34 -7.26 11.84
N PHE A 314 12.14 -7.76 12.15
CA PHE A 314 11.93 -9.21 12.25
C PHE A 314 12.11 -9.88 10.89
N LYS A 315 12.67 -11.09 10.89
CA LYS A 315 12.58 -11.99 9.73
C LYS A 315 11.13 -12.15 9.29
N ILE A 316 10.91 -12.34 8.00
CA ILE A 316 9.56 -12.51 7.45
C ILE A 316 8.85 -13.70 8.13
N ARG A 317 9.54 -14.83 8.31
CA ARG A 317 8.98 -16.01 8.99
C ARG A 317 8.62 -15.76 10.45
N ASP A 318 9.46 -15.05 11.20
CA ASP A 318 9.22 -14.79 12.63
C ASP A 318 8.01 -13.87 12.88
N ARG A 319 7.63 -13.04 11.90
CA ARG A 319 6.39 -12.26 11.97
C ARG A 319 5.14 -13.14 11.84
N GLU A 320 5.24 -14.24 11.10
CA GLU A 320 4.14 -15.17 10.88
C GLU A 320 3.96 -16.15 12.05
N GLU A 321 5.07 -16.58 12.66
CA GLU A 321 5.04 -17.48 13.82
C GLU A 321 4.44 -16.81 15.07
N LYS A 322 4.53 -15.49 15.20
CA LYS A 322 3.93 -14.76 16.32
C LYS A 322 2.40 -14.77 16.20
N SER A 323 1.74 -15.52 17.07
CA SER A 323 0.27 -15.50 17.23
C SER A 323 -0.21 -14.17 17.84
N ILE A 324 -0.17 -13.10 17.03
CA ILE A 324 -0.55 -11.73 17.40
C ILE A 324 -2.01 -11.67 17.90
N SER A 325 -2.86 -12.60 17.45
CA SER A 325 -4.25 -12.70 17.88
C SER A 325 -4.40 -13.05 19.36
N GLN A 326 -3.47 -13.81 19.94
CA GLN A 326 -3.49 -14.25 21.34
C GLN A 326 -2.78 -13.28 22.30
N CYS A 327 -2.13 -12.24 21.78
CA CYS A 327 -1.45 -11.24 22.59
C CYS A 327 -2.46 -10.34 23.31
N GLY A 328 -2.37 -10.28 24.65
CA GLY A 328 -3.12 -9.31 25.46
C GLY A 328 -2.60 -7.88 25.26
N ILE A 329 -1.28 -7.72 25.20
CA ILE A 329 -0.62 -6.43 24.92
C ILE A 329 0.28 -6.61 23.71
N LEU A 330 0.07 -5.80 22.66
CA LEU A 330 0.93 -5.76 21.48
C LEU A 330 1.66 -4.42 21.42
N ILE A 331 2.99 -4.45 21.38
CA ILE A 331 3.84 -3.30 21.08
C ILE A 331 4.30 -3.44 19.64
N SER A 332 4.04 -2.44 18.82
CA SER A 332 4.34 -2.48 17.39
C SER A 332 4.86 -1.15 16.87
N THR A 333 5.58 -1.20 15.75
CA THR A 333 5.76 -0.01 14.91
C THR A 333 4.64 0.12 13.87
N GLN A 334 4.82 0.96 12.84
CA GLN A 334 3.86 1.18 11.74
C GLN A 334 3.45 -0.10 11.00
N VAL A 335 4.13 -1.22 11.22
CA VAL A 335 3.78 -2.53 10.63
C VAL A 335 2.31 -2.90 10.88
N ILE A 336 1.69 -2.43 11.96
CA ILE A 336 0.29 -2.72 12.29
C ILE A 336 -0.73 -1.97 11.41
N GLU A 337 -0.30 -0.88 10.78
CA GLU A 337 -1.17 -0.05 9.92
C GLU A 337 -1.67 -0.87 8.73
N VAL A 338 -0.88 -1.82 8.24
CA VAL A 338 -1.17 -2.60 7.04
C VAL A 338 -1.17 -4.10 7.33
N GLY A 339 -2.22 -4.82 6.92
CA GLY A 339 -2.24 -6.29 6.87
C GLY A 339 -2.45 -7.04 8.19
N VAL A 340 -2.32 -6.40 9.36
CA VAL A 340 -2.51 -7.12 10.64
C VAL A 340 -3.99 -7.23 11.03
N ASN A 341 -4.51 -8.46 11.11
CA ASN A 341 -5.89 -8.72 11.50
C ASN A 341 -6.10 -8.75 13.04
N ILE A 342 -5.90 -7.60 13.68
CA ILE A 342 -6.04 -7.43 15.14
C ILE A 342 -7.12 -6.40 15.49
N SER A 343 -7.73 -6.62 16.67
CA SER A 343 -8.62 -5.71 17.36
C SER A 343 -8.23 -5.59 18.83
N ALA A 344 -8.39 -4.41 19.43
CA ALA A 344 -8.10 -4.10 20.83
C ALA A 344 -9.12 -3.12 21.40
N GLU A 345 -9.23 -3.05 22.73
CA GLU A 345 -10.10 -2.11 23.45
C GLU A 345 -9.39 -0.81 23.81
N VAL A 346 -8.06 -0.87 23.96
CA VAL A 346 -7.20 0.25 24.29
C VAL A 346 -6.10 0.39 23.25
N MET A 347 -5.87 1.61 22.79
CA MET A 347 -4.77 1.94 21.91
C MET A 347 -3.94 3.07 22.49
N ILE A 348 -2.63 2.91 22.52
CA ILE A 348 -1.67 3.97 22.75
C ILE A 348 -0.94 4.17 21.43
N SER A 349 -1.01 5.35 20.85
CA SER A 349 -0.28 5.71 19.64
C SER A 349 0.69 6.82 19.98
N GLU A 350 1.97 6.66 19.64
CA GLU A 350 2.87 7.81 19.50
C GLU A 350 2.28 8.79 18.48
N GLN A 351 2.55 10.09 18.69
CA GLN A 351 2.14 11.15 17.78
C GLN A 351 2.53 10.82 16.33
N ALA A 352 1.61 11.02 15.40
CA ALA A 352 1.79 10.70 13.99
C ALA A 352 0.84 11.55 13.14
N PRO A 353 1.05 11.64 11.82
CA PRO A 353 0.08 12.22 10.89
C PRO A 353 -1.32 11.61 11.04
N ILE A 354 -2.35 12.40 10.74
CA ILE A 354 -3.76 11.98 10.88
C ILE A 354 -4.06 10.70 10.08
N THR A 355 -3.42 10.50 8.93
CA THR A 355 -3.58 9.29 8.10
C THR A 355 -3.13 8.04 8.84
N SER A 356 -1.93 8.07 9.44
CA SER A 356 -1.43 6.98 10.28
C SER A 356 -2.31 6.78 11.53
N ILE A 357 -2.77 7.85 12.18
CA ILE A 357 -3.69 7.73 13.34
C ILE A 357 -4.99 7.02 12.94
N VAL A 358 -5.62 7.40 11.82
CA VAL A 358 -6.84 6.76 11.32
C VAL A 358 -6.60 5.27 11.01
N GLN A 359 -5.47 4.94 10.38
CA GLN A 359 -5.12 3.54 10.08
C GLN A 359 -4.90 2.71 11.36
N ARG A 360 -4.19 3.28 12.34
CA ARG A 360 -3.99 2.67 13.67
C ARG A 360 -5.34 2.45 14.36
N VAL A 361 -6.18 3.49 14.43
CA VAL A 361 -7.53 3.43 15.02
C VAL A 361 -8.42 2.44 14.26
N GLY A 362 -8.16 2.14 13.00
CA GLY A 362 -8.74 1.01 12.26
C GLY A 362 -8.61 -0.35 12.96
N ARG A 363 -7.71 -0.49 13.94
CA ARG A 363 -7.48 -1.68 14.78
C ARG A 363 -8.04 -1.55 16.21
N LEU A 364 -8.60 -0.40 16.58
CA LEU A 364 -9.32 -0.19 17.84
C LEU A 364 -10.79 -0.58 17.66
N LEU A 365 -11.32 -1.53 18.44
CA LEU A 365 -12.69 -2.03 18.32
C LEU A 365 -13.10 -2.41 16.89
N ARG A 366 -12.20 -3.08 16.16
CA ARG A 366 -12.34 -3.38 14.74
C ARG A 366 -13.55 -4.27 14.45
N TYR A 367 -13.87 -5.20 15.35
CA TYR A 367 -15.00 -6.14 15.18
C TYR A 367 -16.27 -5.67 15.90
N GLY A 368 -16.27 -4.45 16.46
CA GLY A 368 -17.40 -3.93 17.21
C GLY A 368 -17.65 -4.68 18.52
N GLU A 369 -16.59 -5.21 19.15
CA GLU A 369 -16.72 -6.00 20.38
C GLU A 369 -17.28 -5.18 21.55
N LYS A 370 -17.11 -3.86 21.51
CA LYS A 370 -17.59 -2.89 22.51
C LYS A 370 -18.13 -1.63 21.82
N ASN A 371 -18.91 -0.85 22.57
CA ASN A 371 -19.43 0.44 22.12
C ASN A 371 -18.51 1.61 22.47
N GLU A 372 -17.56 1.42 23.39
CA GLU A 372 -16.64 2.45 23.86
C GLU A 372 -15.22 1.89 23.95
N GLY A 373 -14.24 2.66 23.49
CA GLY A 373 -12.83 2.32 23.52
C GLY A 373 -11.97 3.53 23.88
N ILE A 374 -10.70 3.30 24.21
CA ILE A 374 -9.80 4.35 24.69
C ILE A 374 -8.63 4.50 23.71
N LEU A 375 -8.37 5.73 23.28
CA LEU A 375 -7.20 6.11 22.50
C LEU A 375 -6.34 7.08 23.30
N TYR A 376 -5.09 6.73 23.54
CA TYR A 376 -4.07 7.64 24.06
C TYR A 376 -3.16 8.10 22.92
N ILE A 377 -3.00 9.41 22.76
CA ILE A 377 -1.98 10.02 21.91
C ILE A 377 -0.78 10.40 22.79
N TRP A 378 0.33 9.68 22.60
CA TRP A 378 1.58 9.95 23.31
C TRP A 378 2.41 10.99 22.56
N LYS A 379 2.56 12.16 23.17
CA LYS A 379 3.42 13.24 22.70
C LYS A 379 4.86 12.97 23.15
N SER A 380 5.59 12.17 22.37
CA SER A 380 6.97 11.77 22.68
C SER A 380 7.97 12.91 22.52
N GLY A 381 7.63 13.94 21.73
CA GLY A 381 8.57 14.97 21.28
C GLY A 381 9.51 14.49 20.16
N ASN A 382 9.37 13.24 19.72
CA ASN A 382 10.04 12.71 18.55
C ASN A 382 9.10 12.79 17.33
N TYR A 383 9.60 13.34 16.24
CA TYR A 383 8.84 13.54 15.00
C TYR A 383 9.21 12.55 13.92
N GLU A 384 10.37 11.90 14.01
CA GLU A 384 10.80 10.92 13.01
C GLU A 384 9.83 9.72 12.97
N PRO A 385 9.55 9.17 11.78
CA PRO A 385 10.08 9.56 10.46
C PRO A 385 9.24 10.63 9.72
N TYR A 386 8.28 11.28 10.39
CA TYR A 386 7.30 12.14 9.74
C TYR A 386 7.64 13.64 9.83
N ASP A 387 6.95 14.44 9.03
CA ASP A 387 7.07 15.90 9.08
C ASP A 387 6.53 16.46 10.40
N LYS A 388 7.32 17.33 11.03
CA LYS A 388 6.98 17.95 12.31
C LYS A 388 5.71 18.80 12.21
N GLU A 389 5.56 19.60 11.15
CA GLU A 389 4.42 20.50 10.99
C GLU A 389 3.12 19.72 10.83
N GLU A 390 3.14 18.61 10.09
CA GLU A 390 1.99 17.72 9.94
C GLU A 390 1.58 17.06 11.27
N ILE A 391 2.55 16.59 12.06
CA ILE A 391 2.29 16.04 13.40
C ILE A 391 1.71 17.11 14.33
N ASP A 392 2.36 18.28 14.43
CA ASP A 392 1.95 19.34 15.35
C ASP A 392 0.52 19.80 15.03
N LYS A 393 0.17 19.97 13.74
CA LYS A 393 -1.20 20.26 13.31
C LYS A 393 -2.18 19.15 13.66
N THR A 394 -1.81 17.88 13.40
CA THR A 394 -2.66 16.73 13.73
C THR A 394 -3.00 16.72 15.21
N VAL A 395 -1.98 16.82 16.07
CA VAL A 395 -2.14 16.80 17.53
C VAL A 395 -2.99 17.97 18.01
N SER A 396 -2.73 19.18 17.52
CA SER A 396 -3.51 20.37 17.89
C SER A 396 -4.99 20.21 17.56
N VAL A 397 -5.33 19.74 16.37
CA VAL A 397 -6.73 19.56 15.94
C VAL A 397 -7.41 18.44 16.71
N LEU A 398 -6.70 17.35 17.01
CA LEU A 398 -7.23 16.27 17.84
C LEU A 398 -7.52 16.74 19.27
N GLU A 399 -6.67 17.57 19.86
CA GLU A 399 -6.91 18.13 21.21
C GLU A 399 -8.13 19.05 21.24
N GLU A 400 -8.26 19.93 20.25
CA GLU A 400 -9.39 20.86 20.13
C GLU A 400 -10.72 20.11 19.94
N LYS A 401 -10.72 19.03 19.14
CA LYS A 401 -11.95 18.34 18.71
C LYS A 401 -12.21 17.00 19.41
N LYS A 402 -11.44 16.65 20.45
CA LYS A 402 -11.49 15.33 21.11
C LYS A 402 -12.87 14.85 21.55
N SER A 403 -13.76 15.76 21.93
CA SER A 403 -15.10 15.43 22.44
C SER A 403 -16.12 15.07 21.35
N PHE A 404 -15.81 15.39 20.08
CA PHE A 404 -16.77 15.30 18.98
C PHE A 404 -16.28 14.42 17.82
N ILE A 405 -14.97 14.27 17.65
CA ILE A 405 -14.36 13.60 16.50
C ILE A 405 -14.75 12.12 16.33
N SER A 406 -15.11 11.75 15.10
CA SER A 406 -15.29 10.35 14.68
C SER A 406 -14.07 9.91 13.87
N LEU A 407 -13.20 9.09 14.48
CA LEU A 407 -11.98 8.56 13.85
C LEU A 407 -12.21 7.27 13.03
N LYS A 408 -13.46 6.81 12.92
CA LYS A 408 -13.83 5.58 12.21
C LYS A 408 -14.55 5.82 10.88
N LEU A 409 -15.17 6.98 10.73
CA LEU A 409 -15.83 7.38 9.48
C LEU A 409 -15.19 8.62 8.87
N PRO A 410 -14.92 8.62 7.56
CA PRO A 410 -14.40 9.80 6.88
C PRO A 410 -15.40 10.94 6.94
N TYR A 411 -16.65 10.69 6.54
CA TYR A 411 -17.73 11.67 6.50
C TYR A 411 -18.79 11.31 7.54
N ASP A 412 -18.92 12.20 8.51
CA ASP A 412 -19.90 12.24 9.59
C ASP A 412 -19.96 13.71 10.06
N ASP A 413 -20.85 14.10 10.97
CA ASP A 413 -20.89 15.49 11.46
C ASP A 413 -19.54 15.96 12.05
N PHE A 414 -18.73 15.01 12.52
CA PHE A 414 -17.37 15.21 13.00
C PHE A 414 -16.39 14.17 12.43
N GLY A 415 -16.62 13.72 11.20
CA GLY A 415 -15.75 12.73 10.53
C GLY A 415 -14.31 13.23 10.33
N TYR A 416 -13.35 12.30 10.26
CA TYR A 416 -11.93 12.66 10.16
C TYR A 416 -11.54 13.27 8.80
N ALA A 417 -12.37 13.20 7.76
CA ALA A 417 -12.07 13.79 6.45
C ALA A 417 -11.73 15.28 6.55
N ASN A 418 -12.49 16.03 7.36
CA ASN A 418 -12.26 17.47 7.55
C ASN A 418 -10.89 17.75 8.18
N ILE A 419 -10.40 16.85 9.04
CA ILE A 419 -9.08 16.97 9.67
C ILE A 419 -8.00 16.62 8.67
N VAL A 420 -8.22 15.57 7.88
CA VAL A 420 -7.35 15.21 6.77
C VAL A 420 -7.16 16.40 5.82
N ASP A 421 -8.24 17.10 5.45
CA ASP A 421 -8.17 18.27 4.57
C ASP A 421 -7.49 19.50 5.20
N LEU A 422 -7.54 19.65 6.53
CA LEU A 422 -6.84 20.72 7.25
C LEU A 422 -5.34 20.45 7.44
N VAL A 423 -4.97 19.18 7.54
CA VAL A 423 -3.61 18.72 7.87
C VAL A 423 -2.80 18.42 6.61
N ILE A 424 -3.37 17.64 5.68
CA ILE A 424 -2.66 17.21 4.48
C ILE A 424 -2.49 18.39 3.54
N LYS A 425 -1.22 18.71 3.27
CA LYS A 425 -0.85 19.73 2.29
C LYS A 425 -1.09 19.21 0.87
N LYS A 426 -1.26 20.15 -0.06
CA LYS A 426 -1.27 19.83 -1.50
C LYS A 426 0.00 19.03 -1.86
N PRO A 427 -0.11 17.88 -2.55
CA PRO A 427 1.06 17.09 -2.93
C PRO A 427 2.00 17.94 -3.79
N ARG A 428 3.30 17.90 -3.46
CA ARG A 428 4.33 18.55 -4.25
C ARG A 428 4.63 17.67 -5.47
N ILE A 429 4.10 18.08 -6.62
CA ILE A 429 4.35 17.42 -7.90
C ILE A 429 5.67 17.94 -8.47
N ASP A 430 6.60 17.03 -8.74
CA ASP A 430 7.81 17.35 -9.50
C ASP A 430 7.48 17.37 -11.00
N ASN A 431 7.35 18.57 -11.57
CA ASN A 431 7.01 18.74 -12.98
C ASN A 431 8.08 18.23 -13.95
N LYS A 432 9.33 18.06 -13.52
CA LYS A 432 10.40 17.49 -14.36
C LYS A 432 10.26 15.97 -14.38
N LEU A 433 10.13 15.35 -13.21
CA LEU A 433 9.89 13.92 -13.09
C LEU A 433 8.60 13.52 -13.83
N LEU A 434 7.49 14.26 -13.64
CA LEU A 434 6.22 13.99 -14.31
C LEU A 434 6.37 13.96 -15.83
N ARG A 435 7.03 14.98 -16.41
CA ARG A 435 7.27 15.05 -17.86
C ARG A 435 8.11 13.89 -18.37
N ASN A 436 9.19 13.55 -17.66
CA ASN A 436 10.03 12.41 -18.04
C ASN A 436 9.27 11.08 -17.99
N LEU A 437 8.40 10.88 -16.98
CA LEU A 437 7.56 9.68 -16.87
C LEU A 437 6.53 9.60 -18.00
N GLU A 438 5.93 10.73 -18.38
CA GLU A 438 5.02 10.83 -19.53
C GLU A 438 5.74 10.52 -20.85
N GLU A 439 6.96 11.03 -21.03
CA GLU A 439 7.80 10.75 -22.20
C GLU A 439 8.17 9.27 -22.28
N ILE A 440 8.65 8.66 -21.19
CA ILE A 440 8.97 7.23 -21.14
C ILE A 440 7.73 6.38 -21.45
N SER A 441 6.57 6.77 -20.92
CA SER A 441 5.33 6.02 -21.13
C SER A 441 4.81 6.15 -22.55
N GLY A 442 4.77 7.36 -23.09
CA GLY A 442 4.19 7.66 -24.39
C GLY A 442 5.11 7.34 -25.58
N ASN A 443 6.43 7.37 -25.39
CA ASN A 443 7.38 7.16 -26.47
C ASN A 443 7.67 5.67 -26.66
N ILE A 444 7.32 5.15 -27.84
CA ILE A 444 7.60 3.76 -28.22
C ILE A 444 9.12 3.52 -28.28
N PHE A 445 9.91 4.53 -28.67
CA PHE A 445 11.36 4.45 -28.78
C PHE A 445 12.12 4.68 -27.47
N ALA A 446 11.45 5.13 -26.40
CA ALA A 446 12.09 5.16 -25.08
C ALA A 446 12.49 3.74 -24.66
N THR A 447 13.59 3.61 -23.94
CA THR A 447 14.16 2.33 -23.55
C THR A 447 14.26 2.24 -22.03
N LYS A 448 14.61 1.04 -21.53
CA LYS A 448 14.99 0.86 -20.12
C LYS A 448 16.12 1.82 -19.70
N GLU A 449 17.04 2.16 -20.61
CA GLU A 449 18.13 3.08 -20.30
C GLU A 449 17.63 4.47 -19.92
N ASP A 450 16.54 4.94 -20.51
CA ASP A 450 15.93 6.23 -20.20
C ASP A 450 15.35 6.25 -18.78
N LEU A 451 14.67 5.16 -18.39
CA LEU A 451 14.26 4.96 -16.99
C LEU A 451 15.48 4.86 -16.06
N ASP A 452 16.55 4.15 -16.44
CA ASP A 452 17.75 4.07 -15.62
C ASP A 452 18.43 5.44 -15.46
N ARG A 453 18.34 6.35 -16.45
CA ARG A 453 18.81 7.74 -16.29
C ARG A 453 17.96 8.47 -15.26
N LEU A 454 16.65 8.29 -15.31
CA LEU A 454 15.71 8.88 -14.37
C LEU A 454 15.94 8.37 -12.93
N LEU A 455 16.09 7.06 -12.75
CA LEU A 455 16.34 6.45 -11.44
C LEU A 455 17.71 6.83 -10.86
N ARG A 456 18.69 7.26 -11.67
CA ARG A 456 19.93 7.85 -11.15
C ARG A 456 19.72 9.21 -10.50
N GLU A 457 18.74 9.97 -10.96
CA GLU A 457 18.41 11.29 -10.43
C GLU A 457 17.46 11.20 -9.23
N TYR A 458 16.42 10.35 -9.34
CA TYR A 458 15.33 10.29 -8.36
C TYR A 458 15.39 9.10 -7.41
N CYS A 459 16.30 8.15 -7.63
CA CYS A 459 16.53 6.95 -6.83
C CYS A 459 15.38 5.91 -6.83
N THR A 460 14.16 6.33 -6.48
CA THR A 460 12.96 5.52 -6.47
C THR A 460 11.76 6.32 -7.00
N LEU A 461 10.78 5.61 -7.55
CA LEU A 461 9.49 6.17 -7.99
C LEU A 461 8.46 6.22 -6.86
N THR A 462 8.77 5.63 -5.70
CA THR A 462 7.88 5.54 -4.53
C THR A 462 8.59 6.04 -3.25
N ASN A 463 8.08 5.72 -2.06
CA ASN A 463 8.51 6.29 -0.80
C ASN A 463 9.90 5.85 -0.34
N SER A 464 10.34 4.61 -0.63
CA SER A 464 11.64 4.10 -0.15
C SER A 464 12.11 2.89 -0.93
N PHE A 465 13.43 2.80 -1.18
CA PHE A 465 14.02 1.63 -1.80
C PHE A 465 14.47 0.65 -0.71
N ILE A 466 13.87 -0.54 -0.70
CA ILE A 466 14.12 -1.58 0.30
C ILE A 466 15.25 -2.49 -0.18
N ILE A 467 16.21 -2.77 0.71
CA ILE A 467 17.27 -3.77 0.54
C ILE A 467 17.12 -4.84 1.63
N ASN A 468 17.13 -6.12 1.23
CA ASN A 468 17.08 -7.22 2.19
C ASN A 468 18.44 -7.41 2.87
N VAL A 469 18.43 -7.78 4.14
CA VAL A 469 19.62 -8.20 4.88
C VAL A 469 19.41 -9.53 5.57
N THR A 470 20.49 -10.24 5.87
CA THR A 470 20.48 -11.47 6.68
C THR A 470 21.85 -11.70 7.33
N ASN A 471 21.89 -12.36 8.49
CA ASN A 471 23.14 -12.71 9.19
C ASN A 471 23.72 -14.07 8.76
N GLN A 472 22.94 -14.86 8.02
CA GLN A 472 23.30 -16.20 7.55
C GLN A 472 22.77 -16.43 6.14
N LYS A 473 23.30 -17.45 5.45
CA LYS A 473 22.84 -17.84 4.12
C LYS A 473 21.32 -18.11 4.15
N PRO A 474 20.50 -17.38 3.38
CA PRO A 474 19.05 -17.58 3.39
C PRO A 474 18.69 -18.85 2.62
N ASN A 475 17.73 -19.63 3.15
CA ASN A 475 17.18 -20.78 2.43
C ASN A 475 15.95 -20.39 1.60
N ASP A 476 15.16 -19.44 2.11
CA ASP A 476 13.96 -18.91 1.46
C ASP A 476 13.72 -17.43 1.86
N GLU A 477 12.68 -16.81 1.29
CA GLU A 477 12.30 -15.42 1.59
C GLU A 477 12.02 -15.21 3.10
N GLY A 478 11.56 -16.24 3.81
CA GLY A 478 11.27 -16.19 5.23
C GLY A 478 12.47 -15.83 6.11
N ASP A 479 13.69 -16.09 5.63
CA ASP A 479 14.95 -15.76 6.32
C ASP A 479 15.37 -14.30 6.15
N LEU A 480 14.73 -13.55 5.24
CA LEU A 480 15.11 -12.20 4.89
C LEU A 480 14.53 -11.15 5.84
N ILE A 481 15.28 -10.06 6.03
CA ILE A 481 14.87 -8.89 6.79
C ILE A 481 14.85 -7.68 5.85
N PRO A 482 13.69 -7.11 5.50
CA PRO A 482 13.61 -5.93 4.66
C PRO A 482 13.97 -4.67 5.46
N LEU A 483 15.01 -3.95 5.04
CA LEU A 483 15.42 -2.67 5.62
C LEU A 483 15.39 -1.55 4.60
N ASP A 484 15.27 -0.31 5.08
CA ASP A 484 15.58 0.87 4.29
C ASP A 484 17.01 0.75 3.73
N GLY A 485 17.20 1.12 2.47
CA GLY A 485 18.45 0.90 1.75
C GLY A 485 19.65 1.61 2.36
N GLU A 486 19.48 2.80 2.94
CA GLU A 486 20.59 3.48 3.64
C GLU A 486 20.96 2.75 4.93
N LEU A 487 19.96 2.32 5.70
CA LEU A 487 20.19 1.57 6.92
C LEU A 487 20.85 0.21 6.60
N ALA A 488 20.39 -0.49 5.57
CA ALA A 488 20.93 -1.76 5.12
C ALA A 488 22.45 -1.66 4.85
N ILE A 489 22.89 -0.62 4.15
CA ILE A 489 24.30 -0.40 3.82
C ILE A 489 25.12 -0.02 5.06
N LYS A 490 24.53 0.73 6.01
CA LYS A 490 25.21 1.07 7.27
C LYS A 490 25.49 -0.17 8.13
N VAL A 491 24.62 -1.18 8.09
CA VAL A 491 24.75 -2.39 8.93
C VAL A 491 25.40 -3.57 8.22
N ALA A 492 25.60 -3.49 6.90
CA ALA A 492 26.19 -4.55 6.09
C ALA A 492 27.67 -4.81 6.44
N GLU A 493 28.04 -6.08 6.44
CA GLU A 493 29.43 -6.55 6.56
C GLU A 493 30.26 -6.05 5.38
N ARG A 494 31.49 -5.63 5.66
CA ARG A 494 32.44 -5.14 4.66
C ARG A 494 33.54 -6.16 4.40
N CYS A 495 33.97 -6.27 3.16
CA CYS A 495 35.09 -7.13 2.75
C CYS A 495 36.22 -6.37 2.03
N GLY A 496 36.37 -5.09 2.34
CA GLY A 496 37.39 -4.18 1.81
C GLY A 496 36.87 -2.76 1.69
N ASP A 497 37.67 -1.89 1.06
CA ASP A 497 37.27 -0.50 0.83
C ASP A 497 36.11 -0.43 -0.17
N LYS A 498 34.95 0.05 0.29
CA LYS A 498 33.70 0.23 -0.49
C LYS A 498 33.05 -1.06 -1.02
N LYS A 499 33.43 -2.23 -0.50
CA LYS A 499 32.79 -3.53 -0.84
C LYS A 499 32.03 -4.10 0.34
N PHE A 500 30.88 -4.70 0.03
CA PHE A 500 29.98 -5.34 0.99
C PHE A 500 29.89 -6.82 0.71
N VAL A 501 29.74 -7.62 1.76
CA VAL A 501 29.44 -9.04 1.64
C VAL A 501 27.95 -9.18 1.33
N ALA A 502 27.62 -9.92 0.26
CA ALA A 502 26.25 -10.13 -0.18
C ALA A 502 26.00 -11.60 -0.52
N TYR A 503 24.75 -12.01 -0.31
CA TYR A 503 24.21 -13.24 -0.88
C TYR A 503 23.64 -12.91 -2.26
N LEU A 504 24.14 -13.61 -3.28
CA LEU A 504 23.77 -13.42 -4.67
C LEU A 504 22.98 -14.63 -5.18
N GLU A 505 21.88 -14.37 -5.88
CA GLU A 505 21.22 -15.38 -6.70
C GLU A 505 22.00 -15.52 -8.00
N LYS A 506 22.61 -16.68 -8.20
CA LYS A 506 23.36 -17.05 -9.40
C LYS A 506 22.46 -17.87 -10.33
N PHE A 507 22.28 -17.36 -11.54
CA PHE A 507 21.44 -17.98 -12.56
C PHE A 507 22.33 -18.70 -13.57
N LYS A 508 22.22 -20.04 -13.61
CA LYS A 508 22.85 -20.87 -14.65
C LYS A 508 21.86 -21.02 -15.80
N ALA A 509 22.28 -20.63 -17.01
CA ALA A 509 21.46 -20.80 -18.20
C ALA A 509 21.24 -22.30 -18.46
N ASP A 510 20.05 -22.81 -18.15
CA ASP A 510 19.67 -24.17 -18.49
C ASP A 510 18.97 -24.19 -19.86
N ARG A 511 19.29 -25.18 -20.69
CA ARG A 511 18.74 -25.33 -22.05
C ARG A 511 17.22 -25.62 -22.05
N ASN A 512 16.66 -25.96 -20.90
CA ASN A 512 15.24 -26.28 -20.70
C ASN A 512 14.39 -25.12 -20.14
N GLY A 513 14.94 -23.91 -20.00
CA GLY A 513 14.17 -22.72 -19.63
C GLY A 513 13.79 -22.59 -18.15
N VAL A 514 14.31 -23.46 -17.28
CA VAL A 514 14.23 -23.32 -15.82
C VAL A 514 15.62 -22.98 -15.32
N ASP A 515 15.89 -21.70 -15.03
CA ASP A 515 17.16 -21.29 -14.46
C ASP A 515 17.30 -21.91 -13.06
N ASN A 516 18.24 -22.84 -12.87
CA ASN A 516 18.63 -23.28 -11.53
C ASN A 516 19.25 -22.09 -10.79
N VAL A 517 18.61 -21.67 -9.69
CA VAL A 517 19.06 -20.56 -8.85
C VAL A 517 19.90 -21.13 -7.70
N GLU A 518 21.18 -20.77 -7.67
CA GLU A 518 22.08 -21.09 -6.57
C GLU A 518 22.40 -19.82 -5.78
N ILE A 519 22.28 -19.88 -4.45
CA ILE A 519 22.68 -18.75 -3.59
C ILE A 519 24.16 -18.88 -3.24
N VAL A 520 24.95 -17.87 -3.61
CA VAL A 520 26.40 -17.79 -3.34
C VAL A 520 26.72 -16.57 -2.48
N GLU A 521 27.76 -16.65 -1.65
CA GLU A 521 28.27 -15.50 -0.87
C GLU A 521 29.47 -14.89 -1.61
N ASP A 522 29.44 -13.58 -1.84
CA ASP A 522 30.50 -12.87 -2.58
C ASP A 522 30.58 -11.39 -2.17
N CYS A 523 31.70 -10.76 -2.51
CA CYS A 523 31.95 -9.34 -2.35
C CYS A 523 31.44 -8.52 -3.54
N VAL A 524 30.57 -7.56 -3.25
CA VAL A 524 30.01 -6.63 -4.26
C VAL A 524 30.40 -5.18 -3.97
N GLU A 525 30.68 -4.44 -5.03
CA GLU A 525 30.91 -3.00 -4.94
C GLU A 525 29.58 -2.27 -5.14
N ILE A 526 29.20 -1.45 -4.16
CA ILE A 526 27.99 -0.60 -4.22
C ILE A 526 28.48 0.85 -4.10
N LYS A 527 28.60 1.56 -5.22
CA LYS A 527 29.04 2.96 -5.28
C LYS A 527 27.88 3.89 -4.95
N ASN A 528 26.73 3.60 -5.52
CA ASN A 528 25.48 4.27 -5.24
C ASN A 528 24.46 3.22 -4.81
N ALA A 529 24.12 3.27 -3.52
CA ALA A 529 23.11 2.45 -2.85
C ALA A 529 21.86 2.24 -3.69
N CYS A 530 21.40 3.31 -4.32
CA CYS A 530 20.11 3.34 -4.96
C CYS A 530 20.09 2.69 -6.35
N THR A 531 21.19 2.77 -7.08
CA THR A 531 21.26 2.26 -8.46
C THR A 531 21.90 0.90 -8.52
N ASP A 532 22.90 0.63 -7.69
CA ASP A 532 23.77 -0.53 -7.85
C ASP A 532 23.16 -1.80 -7.27
N TYR A 533 22.27 -1.69 -6.28
CA TYR A 533 21.64 -2.86 -5.65
C TYR A 533 20.71 -3.64 -6.60
N ARG A 534 20.20 -2.99 -7.65
CA ARG A 534 19.33 -3.59 -8.68
C ARG A 534 20.12 -4.10 -9.89
N LYS A 535 21.44 -3.84 -9.95
CA LYS A 535 22.24 -4.18 -11.13
C LYS A 535 22.49 -5.67 -11.22
N VAL A 536 22.44 -6.14 -12.45
CA VAL A 536 22.89 -7.47 -12.83
C VAL A 536 24.41 -7.47 -12.83
N ILE A 537 24.99 -8.36 -12.04
CA ILE A 537 26.42 -8.59 -11.98
C ILE A 537 26.75 -9.73 -12.95
N LYS A 538 27.70 -9.51 -13.86
CA LYS A 538 28.22 -10.54 -14.76
C LYS A 538 29.63 -10.91 -14.35
N ARG A 539 29.88 -12.16 -13.97
CA ARG A 539 31.22 -12.72 -13.68
C ARG A 539 31.34 -14.09 -14.32
N ASP A 540 32.44 -14.35 -15.01
CA ASP A 540 32.76 -15.65 -15.63
C ASP A 540 31.64 -16.25 -16.51
N GLY A 541 30.89 -15.39 -17.22
CA GLY A 541 29.77 -15.79 -18.08
C GLY A 541 28.45 -16.04 -17.35
N GLU A 542 28.45 -15.95 -16.02
CA GLU A 542 27.28 -16.14 -15.16
C GLU A 542 26.63 -14.80 -14.82
N ARG A 543 25.31 -14.85 -14.56
CA ARG A 543 24.50 -13.69 -14.20
C ARG A 543 24.07 -13.80 -12.75
N MET A 544 24.29 -12.74 -12.00
CA MET A 544 24.01 -12.69 -10.56
C MET A 544 23.22 -11.45 -10.20
N ILE A 545 22.35 -11.57 -9.20
CA ILE A 545 21.59 -10.47 -8.59
C ILE A 545 21.78 -10.51 -7.09
N ILE A 546 21.88 -9.34 -6.47
CA ILE A 546 21.93 -9.22 -5.02
C ILE A 546 20.58 -9.64 -4.44
N LEU A 547 20.58 -10.73 -3.67
CA LEU A 547 19.41 -11.19 -2.91
C LEU A 547 19.29 -10.46 -1.58
N ALA A 548 20.42 -10.38 -0.85
CA ALA A 548 20.51 -9.71 0.44
C ALA A 548 21.96 -9.32 0.78
N LEU A 549 22.13 -8.27 1.58
CA LEU A 549 23.43 -7.95 2.18
C LEU A 549 23.62 -8.76 3.47
N LYS A 550 24.84 -9.25 3.68
CA LYS A 550 25.19 -9.96 4.92
C LYS A 550 25.44 -8.95 6.04
N VAL A 551 25.01 -9.25 7.26
CA VAL A 551 25.23 -8.39 8.44
C VAL A 551 25.97 -9.16 9.53
N ASN A 552 26.91 -8.49 10.20
CA ASN A 552 27.71 -9.08 11.28
C ASN A 552 26.99 -9.15 12.64
N LYS A 553 25.73 -8.73 12.72
CA LYS A 553 25.03 -8.58 13.99
C LYS A 553 24.24 -9.82 14.36
N GLU A 554 24.21 -10.09 15.66
CA GLU A 554 23.43 -11.18 16.21
C GLU A 554 21.92 -10.92 16.05
N TYR A 555 21.24 -11.91 15.50
CA TYR A 555 19.79 -11.91 15.38
C TYR A 555 19.17 -12.42 16.69
N SER A 556 18.48 -11.53 17.41
CA SER A 556 17.60 -11.93 18.51
C SER A 556 16.24 -12.33 17.94
N LYS A 557 15.79 -13.57 18.18
CA LYS A 557 14.44 -14.03 17.80
C LYS A 557 13.34 -13.30 18.59
N GLU A 558 13.61 -12.92 19.84
CA GLU A 558 12.66 -12.18 20.68
C GLU A 558 12.45 -10.74 20.18
N GLU A 559 13.56 -10.06 19.84
CA GLU A 559 13.58 -8.63 19.48
C GLU A 559 13.68 -8.36 17.97
N GLY A 560 13.85 -9.36 17.10
CA GLY A 560 13.78 -9.21 15.65
C GLY A 560 14.88 -8.35 15.03
N LEU A 561 16.15 -8.71 15.21
CA LEU A 561 17.40 -8.03 14.78
C LEU A 561 17.75 -6.71 15.50
N LYS A 562 18.85 -6.79 16.25
CA LYS A 562 19.30 -5.78 17.21
C LYS A 562 20.53 -5.04 16.67
N VAL A 563 20.31 -3.80 16.24
CA VAL A 563 21.32 -2.80 15.86
C VAL A 563 21.23 -1.64 16.80
#